data_AF-X1JSH4-F1
#
_entry.id   AF-X1JSH4-F1
#
_cell.length_a   1.000
_cell.length_b   1.000
_cell.length_c   1.000
_cell.angle_alpha   90.00
_cell.angle_beta   90.00
_cell.angle_gamma   90.00
#
_symmetry.space_group_name_H-M   'P 1'
#
loop_
_entity.id
_entity.type
_entity.pdbx_description
1 polymer ?
#
loop_
_entity_poly.entity_id
_entity_poly.type
_entity_poly.pdbx_seq_one_letter_code
_entity_poly.pdbx_strand_id
1 'polypeptide(L)'
;MFYREDPSVFGDYLVLHGTSGTPNAASGYKYLLTSFVDRGDPAAVDWVTGDFTRDGAWHDLDLSAIVPAGAKAVVFQGFFKSSVVEEIFQLRKKGNANAVNVSQLRSQVAAVLISGDLTCPCDTDRFI
;
A
#
# COMPACT_ATOMS: atom_id res chain seq x y z
N MET A 1 30.97 2.86 21.43
CA MET A 1 31.28 3.24 20.03
C MET A 1 30.41 4.44 19.71
N PHE A 2 31.03 5.61 19.57
CA PHE A 2 30.33 6.89 19.41
C PHE A 2 30.21 7.21 17.92
N TYR A 3 29.02 7.60 17.47
CA TYR A 3 28.85 8.22 16.16
C TYR A 3 28.32 9.65 16.35
N ARG A 4 29.03 10.60 15.75
CA ARG A 4 28.77 12.03 15.71
C ARG A 4 28.28 12.34 14.31
N GLU A 5 27.07 12.87 14.16
CA GLU A 5 26.57 13.30 12.86
C GLU A 5 27.05 14.73 12.56
N ASP A 6 27.63 14.87 11.37
CA ASP A 6 28.06 16.10 10.73
C ASP A 6 26.82 16.84 10.21
N PRO A 7 26.55 18.10 10.60
CA PRO A 7 25.30 18.78 10.24
C PRO A 7 25.28 19.37 8.82
N SER A 8 26.23 19.02 7.94
CA SER A 8 26.41 19.77 6.68
C SER A 8 25.99 19.07 5.38
N VAL A 9 25.49 17.83 5.38
CA VAL A 9 25.09 17.16 4.13
C VAL A 9 23.90 16.22 4.30
N PHE A 10 22.69 16.75 4.51
CA PHE A 10 21.46 16.05 4.11
C PHE A 10 20.50 17.07 3.51
N GLY A 11 20.37 17.01 2.18
CA GLY A 11 19.27 17.64 1.48
C GLY A 11 17.95 17.08 2.00
N ASP A 12 16.93 17.93 1.98
CA ASP A 12 15.57 17.69 2.47
C ASP A 12 15.03 16.28 2.18
N TYR A 13 15.26 15.35 3.12
CA TYR A 13 14.43 14.15 3.24
C TYR A 13 13.31 14.48 4.21
N LEU A 14 12.26 15.07 3.66
CA LEU A 14 10.99 15.23 4.36
C LEU A 14 10.37 13.83 4.55
N VAL A 15 10.61 13.24 5.72
CA VAL A 15 9.83 12.11 6.20
C VAL A 15 8.45 12.66 6.58
N LEU A 16 7.50 12.64 5.64
CA LEU A 16 6.09 12.91 5.93
C LEU A 16 5.51 11.71 6.71
N HIS A 17 5.75 11.65 8.02
CA HIS A 17 4.76 11.05 8.89
C HIS A 17 3.56 12.01 8.86
N GLY A 18 2.43 11.54 8.31
CA GLY A 18 1.20 12.31 8.17
C GLY A 18 0.80 12.94 9.49
N THR A 19 1.21 14.18 9.70
CA THR A 19 0.75 15.03 10.80
C THR A 19 -0.21 16.01 10.17
N SER A 20 -1.46 15.95 10.62
CA SER A 20 -2.52 16.89 10.29
C SER A 20 -2.20 18.25 10.89
N GLY A 21 -1.22 18.96 10.32
CA GLY A 21 -0.92 20.34 10.63
C GLY A 21 -1.55 21.25 9.57
N THR A 22 -2.34 22.24 10.01
CA THR A 22 -2.81 23.31 9.12
C THR A 22 -1.60 24.04 8.54
N PRO A 23 -1.45 24.14 7.20
CA PRO A 23 -0.28 24.76 6.60
C PRO A 23 -0.25 26.26 6.93
N ASN A 24 0.85 26.71 7.56
CA ASN A 24 1.12 28.12 7.77
C ASN A 24 1.49 28.76 6.42
N ALA A 25 0.73 29.75 5.98
CA ALA A 25 0.72 30.31 4.62
C ALA A 25 2.01 31.03 4.16
N ALA A 26 3.10 30.95 4.94
CA ALA A 26 4.34 31.70 4.71
C ALA A 26 5.42 30.95 3.92
N SER A 27 5.28 29.64 3.70
CA SER A 27 6.26 28.84 2.98
C SER A 27 5.66 28.40 1.64
N GLY A 28 6.22 28.88 0.52
CA GLY A 28 5.72 28.66 -0.86
C GLY A 28 5.74 27.21 -1.35
N TYR A 29 5.86 26.23 -0.46
CA TYR A 29 5.74 24.82 -0.76
C TYR A 29 4.29 24.37 -0.53
N LYS A 30 3.53 24.23 -1.63
CA LYS A 30 2.24 23.53 -1.63
C LYS A 30 2.47 22.04 -1.40
N TYR A 31 2.54 21.62 -0.15
CA TYR A 31 2.33 20.22 0.18
C TYR A 31 0.86 19.89 -0.10
N LEU A 32 0.60 19.15 -1.18
CA LEU A 32 -0.74 18.69 -1.57
C LEU A 32 -1.24 17.64 -0.55
N LEU A 33 -1.70 18.11 0.61
CA LEU A 33 -2.36 17.31 1.64
C LEU A 33 -3.72 16.73 1.16
N THR A 34 -4.16 17.10 -0.04
CA THR A 34 -5.49 16.79 -0.58
C THR A 34 -5.53 15.53 -1.46
N SER A 35 -4.45 14.75 -1.56
CA SER A 35 -4.36 13.63 -2.51
C SER A 35 -4.57 12.25 -1.90
N PHE A 36 -4.33 12.09 -0.59
CA PHE A 36 -4.60 10.84 0.12
C PHE A 36 -5.93 10.95 0.85
N VAL A 37 -6.82 9.98 0.64
CA VAL A 37 -8.08 9.88 1.37
C VAL A 37 -7.89 8.84 2.47
N ASP A 38 -7.82 9.32 3.71
CA ASP A 38 -7.81 8.44 4.87
C ASP A 38 -9.18 7.76 5.03
N ARG A 39 -9.16 6.45 5.26
CA ARG A 39 -10.35 5.65 5.52
C ARG A 39 -10.75 5.67 7.00
N GLY A 40 -9.86 6.11 7.88
CA GLY A 40 -10.03 6.02 9.33
C GLY A 40 -9.52 4.68 9.87
N ASP A 41 -10.14 4.20 10.96
CA ASP A 41 -9.73 2.99 11.71
C ASP A 41 -10.80 1.89 11.59
N PRO A 42 -10.73 1.00 10.57
CA PRO A 42 -11.66 -0.11 10.44
C PRO A 42 -11.52 -1.11 11.59
N ALA A 43 -12.64 -1.50 12.21
CA ALA A 43 -12.65 -2.47 13.31
C ALA A 43 -12.33 -3.93 12.89
N ALA A 44 -12.22 -4.19 11.58
CA ALA A 44 -11.97 -5.52 11.03
C ALA A 44 -11.22 -5.43 9.69
N VAL A 45 -10.64 -6.55 9.27
CA VAL A 45 -10.08 -6.68 7.92
C VAL A 45 -11.19 -6.68 6.88
N ASP A 46 -10.91 -6.11 5.71
CA ASP A 46 -11.85 -6.02 4.61
C ASP A 46 -12.07 -7.34 3.88
N TRP A 47 -11.00 -8.12 3.78
CA TRP A 47 -10.97 -9.39 3.10
C TRP A 47 -10.18 -10.39 3.94
N VAL A 48 -10.68 -11.62 3.97
CA VAL A 48 -10.02 -12.78 4.57
C VAL A 48 -9.58 -13.75 3.48
N THR A 49 -8.78 -14.75 3.83
CA THR A 49 -8.27 -15.75 2.86
C THR A 49 -9.37 -16.43 2.03
N GLY A 50 -10.58 -16.57 2.59
CA GLY A 50 -11.72 -17.18 1.91
C GLY A 50 -12.32 -16.33 0.79
N ASP A 51 -12.04 -15.03 0.76
CA ASP A 51 -12.55 -14.11 -0.27
C ASP A 51 -11.72 -14.16 -1.56
N PHE A 52 -10.55 -14.81 -1.53
CA PHE A 52 -9.63 -14.89 -2.65
C PHE A 52 -9.59 -16.29 -3.28
N THR A 53 -9.62 -16.33 -4.61
CA THR A 53 -9.36 -17.54 -5.39
C THR A 53 -7.86 -17.81 -5.48
N ARG A 54 -7.44 -19.04 -5.14
CA ARG A 54 -6.02 -19.46 -5.09
C ARG A 54 -5.70 -20.47 -6.18
N ASP A 55 -5.81 -20.05 -7.45
CA ASP A 55 -5.63 -20.89 -8.63
C ASP A 55 -4.45 -20.47 -9.52
N GLY A 56 -3.69 -19.45 -9.11
CA GLY A 56 -2.59 -18.88 -9.89
C GLY A 56 -3.02 -18.02 -11.08
N ALA A 57 -4.34 -17.82 -11.28
CA ALA A 57 -4.87 -16.84 -12.22
C ALA A 57 -5.07 -15.48 -11.53
N TRP A 58 -5.16 -14.43 -12.35
CA TRP A 58 -5.51 -13.10 -11.86
C TRP A 58 -7.02 -12.95 -11.80
N HIS A 59 -7.52 -12.43 -10.68
CA HIS A 59 -8.94 -12.18 -10.44
C HIS A 59 -9.14 -10.70 -10.14
N ASP A 60 -10.22 -10.15 -10.67
CA ASP A 60 -10.61 -8.76 -10.42
C ASP A 60 -11.10 -8.62 -8.97
N LEU A 61 -10.58 -7.62 -8.24
CA LEU A 61 -11.07 -7.26 -6.91
C LEU A 61 -11.87 -5.96 -6.98
N ASP A 62 -13.15 -6.02 -6.59
CA ASP A 62 -14.02 -4.84 -6.51
C ASP A 62 -13.81 -4.09 -5.18
N LEU A 63 -13.33 -2.85 -5.26
CA LEU A 63 -13.09 -1.99 -4.11
C LEU A 63 -14.21 -0.94 -3.92
N SER A 64 -15.27 -1.01 -4.72
CA SER A 64 -16.23 0.08 -4.88
C SER A 64 -17.03 0.42 -3.63
N ALA A 65 -17.17 -0.54 -2.70
CA ALA A 65 -17.83 -0.37 -1.41
C ALA A 65 -17.00 0.42 -0.39
N ILE A 66 -15.69 0.56 -0.63
CA ILE A 66 -14.72 1.10 0.33
C ILE A 66 -14.04 2.34 -0.22
N VAL A 67 -13.55 2.25 -1.46
CA VAL A 67 -12.73 3.27 -2.08
C VAL A 67 -13.65 4.30 -2.75
N PRO A 68 -13.44 5.62 -2.54
CA PRO A 68 -14.22 6.64 -3.23
C PRO A 68 -13.98 6.64 -4.74
N ALA A 69 -15.01 7.00 -5.50
CA ALA A 69 -14.90 7.16 -6.95
C ALA A 69 -13.81 8.18 -7.32
N GLY A 70 -13.04 7.89 -8.37
CA GLY A 70 -11.96 8.76 -8.84
C GLY A 70 -10.60 8.54 -8.17
N ALA A 71 -10.50 7.64 -7.18
CA ALA A 71 -9.22 7.18 -6.65
C ALA A 71 -8.28 6.69 -7.78
N LYS A 72 -6.97 6.91 -7.59
CA LYS A 72 -5.94 6.53 -8.58
C LYS A 72 -5.09 5.35 -8.14
N ALA A 73 -4.94 5.20 -6.83
CA ALA A 73 -4.25 4.09 -6.21
C ALA A 73 -4.83 3.85 -4.82
N VAL A 74 -4.64 2.63 -4.33
CA VAL A 74 -5.08 2.19 -3.01
C VAL A 74 -3.88 1.58 -2.31
N VAL A 75 -3.73 1.90 -1.02
CA VAL A 75 -2.74 1.28 -0.14
C VAL A 75 -3.46 0.20 0.66
N PHE A 76 -2.96 -1.02 0.60
CA PHE A 76 -3.47 -2.18 1.31
C PHE A 76 -2.52 -2.54 2.43
N GLN A 77 -3.05 -2.72 3.64
CA GLN A 77 -2.32 -3.44 4.67
C GLN A 77 -2.54 -4.94 4.46
N GLY A 78 -1.49 -5.66 4.05
CA GLY A 78 -1.54 -7.10 3.87
C GLY A 78 -0.97 -7.86 5.08
N PHE A 79 -1.63 -8.95 5.45
CA PHE A 79 -1.13 -9.95 6.40
C PHE A 79 -1.10 -11.30 5.69
N PHE A 80 0.09 -11.89 5.56
CA PHE A 80 0.31 -13.09 4.78
C PHE A 80 1.06 -14.14 5.60
N LYS A 81 0.47 -15.33 5.72
CA LYS A 81 1.07 -16.49 6.37
C LYS A 81 0.79 -17.71 5.52
N SER A 82 1.85 -18.44 5.15
CA SER A 82 1.75 -19.69 4.42
C SER A 82 2.53 -20.80 5.13
N SER A 83 2.08 -22.05 4.99
CA SER A 83 2.85 -23.24 5.40
C SER A 83 3.98 -23.60 4.43
N VAL A 84 4.03 -22.95 3.26
CA VAL A 84 4.99 -23.21 2.19
C VAL A 84 5.88 -21.98 2.01
N VAL A 85 7.15 -22.21 1.69
CA VAL A 85 8.10 -21.14 1.34
C VAL A 85 7.86 -20.71 -0.10
N GLU A 86 8.10 -19.44 -0.40
CA GLU A 86 7.92 -18.82 -1.72
C GLU A 86 6.49 -18.70 -2.24
N GLU A 87 5.46 -19.02 -1.45
CA GLU A 87 4.10 -18.58 -1.80
C GLU A 87 4.02 -17.05 -1.80
N ILE A 88 3.22 -16.52 -2.72
CA ILE A 88 3.15 -15.10 -3.02
C ILE A 88 1.69 -14.64 -3.02
N PHE A 89 1.44 -13.50 -2.37
CA PHE A 89 0.23 -12.72 -2.56
C PHE A 89 0.59 -11.49 -3.40
N GLN A 90 -0.12 -11.26 -4.50
CA GLN A 90 0.21 -10.19 -5.45
C GLN A 90 -1.02 -9.35 -5.79
N LEU A 91 -0.79 -8.04 -5.95
CA LEU A 91 -1.75 -7.07 -6.44
C LEU A 91 -1.18 -6.38 -7.67
N ARG A 92 -2.03 -6.10 -8.65
CA ARG A 92 -1.67 -5.35 -9.85
C ARG A 92 -2.87 -4.56 -10.35
N LYS A 93 -2.63 -3.57 -11.20
CA LYS A 93 -3.70 -2.88 -11.92
C LYS A 93 -4.37 -3.83 -12.92
N LYS A 94 -5.71 -3.81 -12.99
CA LYS A 94 -6.48 -4.52 -14.00
C LYS A 94 -5.98 -4.25 -15.42
N GLY A 95 -5.91 -5.31 -16.22
CA GLY A 95 -5.39 -5.27 -17.59
C GLY A 95 -3.87 -5.11 -17.72
N ASN A 96 -3.11 -4.94 -16.64
CA ASN A 96 -1.65 -4.93 -16.71
C ASN A 96 -1.12 -6.35 -16.99
N ALA A 97 -0.49 -6.56 -18.15
CA ALA A 97 0.09 -7.84 -18.53
C ALA A 97 1.50 -8.08 -17.94
N ASN A 98 2.17 -7.05 -17.45
CA ASN A 98 3.57 -7.14 -17.03
C ASN A 98 3.71 -7.70 -15.61
N ALA A 99 4.52 -8.75 -15.45
CA ALA A 99 4.77 -9.42 -14.18
C ALA A 99 5.70 -8.64 -13.22
N VAL A 100 6.46 -7.65 -13.70
CA VAL A 100 7.35 -6.86 -12.82
C VAL A 100 6.69 -5.64 -12.18
N ASN A 101 5.57 -5.18 -12.72
CA ASN A 101 4.84 -4.02 -12.16
C ASN A 101 3.70 -4.50 -11.26
N VAL A 102 4.07 -5.19 -10.18
CA VAL A 102 3.16 -5.78 -9.19
C VAL A 102 3.66 -5.48 -7.78
N SER A 103 2.72 -5.28 -6.86
CA SER A 103 3.02 -5.21 -5.43
C SER A 103 2.82 -6.61 -4.83
N GLN A 104 3.77 -7.10 -4.03
CA GLN A 104 3.71 -8.47 -3.52
C GLN A 104 4.18 -8.63 -2.08
N LEU A 105 3.58 -9.60 -1.39
CA LEU A 105 4.12 -10.22 -0.18
C LEU A 105 4.55 -11.65 -0.52
N ARG A 106 5.70 -12.08 0.00
CA ARG A 106 6.26 -13.40 -0.25
C ARG A 106 6.64 -14.09 1.05
N SER A 107 6.23 -15.35 1.21
CA SER A 107 6.66 -16.21 2.30
C SER A 107 8.16 -16.52 2.16
N GLN A 108 9.00 -15.94 3.02
CA GLN A 108 10.43 -16.28 3.09
C GLN A 108 10.71 -17.45 4.04
N VAL A 109 9.81 -17.69 5.00
CA VAL A 109 9.91 -18.75 6.00
C VAL A 109 8.52 -19.35 6.20
N ALA A 110 8.43 -20.67 6.17
CA ALA A 110 7.18 -21.37 6.38
C ALA A 110 6.59 -21.09 7.78
N ALA A 111 5.27 -20.97 7.83
CA ALA A 111 4.45 -20.73 9.02
C ALA A 111 4.76 -19.44 9.80
N VAL A 112 5.44 -18.47 9.18
CA VAL A 112 5.70 -17.14 9.75
C VAL A 112 4.72 -16.13 9.14
N LEU A 113 4.16 -15.28 9.99
CA LEU A 113 3.33 -14.16 9.55
C LEU A 113 4.22 -13.03 9.02
N ILE A 114 3.91 -12.56 7.83
CA ILE A 114 4.54 -11.40 7.20
C ILE A 114 3.47 -10.34 7.01
N SER A 115 3.80 -9.09 7.29
CA SER A 115 2.93 -7.95 7.05
C SER A 115 3.64 -6.90 6.23
N GLY A 116 2.88 -6.11 5.49
CA GLY A 116 3.42 -4.98 4.75
C GLY A 116 2.34 -4.20 4.03
N ASP A 117 2.75 -3.04 3.54
CA ASP A 117 1.88 -2.14 2.79
C ASP A 117 2.10 -2.37 1.29
N LEU A 118 1.01 -2.61 0.57
CA LEU A 118 1.01 -2.80 -0.87
C LEU A 118 0.27 -1.64 -1.51
N THR A 119 0.94 -0.89 -2.37
CA THR A 119 0.27 0.15 -3.17
C THR A 119 -0.09 -0.41 -4.54
N CYS A 120 -1.34 -0.27 -4.96
CA CYS A 120 -1.79 -0.69 -6.27
C CYS A 120 -2.59 0.41 -6.95
N PRO A 121 -2.28 0.77 -8.22
CA PRO A 121 -3.16 1.62 -9.01
C PRO A 121 -4.52 0.95 -9.20
N CYS A 122 -5.61 1.73 -9.15
CA CYS A 122 -6.96 1.24 -9.43
C CYS A 122 -7.54 1.92 -10.66
N ASP A 123 -8.45 1.21 -11.34
CA ASP A 123 -9.22 1.79 -12.44
C ASP A 123 -10.29 2.75 -11.92
N THR A 124 -10.87 3.54 -12.83
CA THR A 124 -11.93 4.51 -12.49
C THR A 124 -13.13 3.85 -11.78
N ASP A 125 -13.40 2.60 -12.15
CA ASP A 125 -14.47 1.77 -11.57
C ASP A 125 -14.03 1.04 -10.28
N ARG A 126 -12.80 1.29 -9.80
CA ARG A 126 -12.25 0.79 -8.54
C ARG A 126 -12.02 -0.72 -8.51
N PHE A 127 -11.78 -1.28 -9.70
CA PHE A 127 -11.24 -2.62 -9.84
C PHE A 127 -9.70 -2.57 -9.89
N ILE A 128 -9.10 -3.63 -9.36
CA ILE A 128 -7.68 -3.97 -9.54
C ILE A 128 -7.55 -5.40 -10.04
#